data_AF-A0A3S3EP80-F1
#
_entry.id   AF-A0A3S3EP80-F1
#
_cell.length_a   1.000
_cell.length_b   1.000
_cell.length_c   1.000
_cell.angle_alpha   90.00
_cell.angle_beta   90.00
_cell.angle_gamma   90.00
#
_symmetry.space_group_name_H-M   'P 1'
#
loop_
_entity.id
_entity.type
_entity.pdbx_description
1 polymer ?
#
loop_
_entity_poly.entity_id
_entity_poly.type
_entity_poly.pdbx_seq_one_letter_code
_entity_poly.pdbx_strand_id
1 'polypeptide(L)'
;MRFILMPFALIAAALFAMGLHITGTTLYHQAAWGQTVATVTDVSPFTEMHKNGLAIERINVALAYVVDDVPMTWSGKGNLVGLHEASIGDKVKFYYDPGDPSTLDTAGMKGWRGMLLILAGTGGFTVFYVWFFWLRGRSAR
;
A
#
# COMPACT_ATOMS: atom_id res chain seq x y z
N MET A 1 11.67 -31.03 -16.93
CA MET A 1 11.42 -30.31 -15.65
C MET A 1 11.64 -28.80 -15.74
N ARG A 2 12.78 -28.27 -16.25
CA ARG A 2 13.02 -26.81 -16.31
C ARG A 2 11.89 -25.98 -16.96
N PHE A 3 11.33 -26.45 -18.09
CA PHE A 3 10.29 -25.73 -18.82
C PHE A 3 8.90 -25.88 -18.21
N ILE A 4 8.66 -26.95 -17.43
CA ILE A 4 7.38 -27.18 -16.75
C ILE A 4 7.19 -26.16 -15.62
N LEU A 5 8.27 -25.79 -14.93
CA LEU A 5 8.26 -24.80 -13.86
C LEU A 5 8.44 -23.35 -14.35
N MET A 6 8.76 -23.16 -15.64
CA MET A 6 8.98 -21.83 -16.22
C MET A 6 7.78 -20.87 -16.08
N PRO A 7 6.52 -21.30 -16.30
CA PRO A 7 5.36 -20.43 -16.06
C PRO A 7 5.27 -19.94 -14.61
N PHE A 8 5.53 -20.82 -13.64
CA PHE A 8 5.53 -20.46 -12.22
C PHE A 8 6.67 -19.49 -11.88
N ALA A 9 7.85 -19.69 -12.48
CA ALA A 9 8.98 -18.76 -12.32
C ALA A 9 8.67 -17.36 -12.89
N LEU A 10 7.97 -17.29 -14.03
CA LEU A 10 7.55 -16.01 -14.61
C LEU A 10 6.49 -15.31 -13.75
N ILE A 11 5.51 -16.05 -13.23
CA ILE A 11 4.50 -15.49 -12.30
C ILE A 11 5.19 -14.99 -11.02
N ALA A 12 6.10 -15.78 -10.45
CA ALA A 12 6.85 -15.38 -9.27
C ALA A 12 7.69 -14.12 -9.53
N ALA A 13 8.36 -14.01 -10.68
CA ALA A 13 9.12 -12.82 -11.06
C ALA A 13 8.22 -11.58 -11.21
N ALA A 14 7.03 -11.73 -11.81
CA ALA A 14 6.07 -10.64 -11.95
C ALA A 14 5.53 -10.18 -10.58
N LEU A 15 5.15 -11.12 -9.72
CA LEU A 15 4.70 -10.83 -8.35
C LEU A 15 5.81 -10.18 -7.51
N PHE A 16 7.05 -10.63 -7.68
CA PHE A 16 8.21 -10.03 -7.03
C PHE A 16 8.41 -8.58 -7.48
N ALA A 17 8.37 -8.31 -8.79
CA ALA A 17 8.51 -6.96 -9.32
C ALA A 17 7.40 -6.03 -8.83
N MET A 18 6.15 -6.50 -8.81
CA MET A 18 5.01 -5.74 -8.29
C MET A 18 5.14 -5.49 -6.78
N GLY A 19 5.57 -6.49 -6.01
CA GLY A 19 5.87 -6.35 -4.58
C GLY A 19 6.99 -5.37 -4.31
N LEU A 20 8.02 -5.35 -5.15
CA LEU A 20 9.15 -4.45 -5.02
C LEU A 20 8.72 -3.02 -5.32
N HIS A 21 7.92 -2.82 -6.36
CA HIS A 21 7.35 -1.52 -6.69
C HIS A 21 6.56 -0.98 -5.50
N ILE A 22 5.53 -1.71 -5.04
CA ILE A 22 4.66 -1.26 -3.94
C ILE A 22 5.46 -0.99 -2.65
N THR A 23 6.39 -1.87 -2.29
CA THR A 23 7.23 -1.69 -1.09
C THR A 23 8.13 -0.47 -1.24
N GLY A 24 8.74 -0.28 -2.42
CA GLY A 24 9.58 0.88 -2.73
C GLY A 24 8.81 2.19 -2.66
N THR A 25 7.63 2.28 -3.29
CA THR A 25 6.78 3.48 -3.23
C THR A 25 6.36 3.77 -1.79
N THR A 26 6.03 2.73 -1.02
CA THR A 26 5.64 2.91 0.39
C THR A 26 6.79 3.40 1.25
N LEU A 27 7.99 2.82 1.10
CA LEU A 27 9.17 3.24 1.84
C LEU A 27 9.58 4.66 1.46
N TYR A 28 9.47 5.03 0.18
CA TYR A 28 9.66 6.40 -0.27
C TYR A 28 8.68 7.35 0.40
N HIS A 29 7.37 7.05 0.40
CA HIS A 29 6.38 7.87 1.11
C HIS A 29 6.67 7.94 2.61
N GLN A 30 7.05 6.85 3.27
CA GLN A 30 7.44 6.86 4.70
C GLN A 30 8.63 7.77 5.00
N ALA A 31 9.58 7.88 4.08
CA ALA A 31 10.77 8.69 4.27
C ALA A 31 10.58 10.16 3.86
N ALA A 32 9.77 10.40 2.82
CA ALA A 32 9.63 11.72 2.19
C ALA A 32 8.40 12.49 2.67
N TRP A 33 7.34 11.83 3.14
CA TRP A 33 6.10 12.51 3.49
C TRP A 33 6.10 13.04 4.92
N GLY A 34 5.54 14.24 5.10
CA GLY A 34 5.41 14.88 6.39
C GLY A 34 4.31 14.22 7.23
N GLN A 35 4.54 14.10 8.54
CA GLN A 35 3.51 13.66 9.48
C GLN A 35 2.80 14.87 10.09
N THR A 36 1.47 14.88 10.06
CA THR A 36 0.66 15.89 10.78
C THR A 36 -0.55 15.25 11.45
N VAL A 37 -1.23 16.03 12.29
CA VAL A 37 -2.42 15.61 13.01
C VAL A 37 -3.63 16.33 12.43
N ALA A 38 -4.55 15.57 11.85
CA ALA A 38 -5.84 16.08 11.41
C ALA A 38 -6.86 15.94 12.54
N THR A 39 -7.80 16.87 12.53
CA THR A 39 -9.05 16.77 13.26
C THR A 39 -10.15 16.39 12.27
N VAL A 40 -10.93 15.37 12.61
CA VAL A 40 -12.11 14.97 11.83
C VAL A 40 -13.18 16.05 11.98
N THR A 41 -13.61 16.66 10.88
CA THR A 41 -14.61 17.73 10.87
C THR A 41 -15.98 17.26 10.42
N ASP A 42 -16.04 16.20 9.61
CA ASP A 42 -17.29 15.59 9.16
C ASP A 42 -17.12 14.09 8.95
N VAL A 43 -18.19 13.33 9.18
CA VAL A 43 -18.25 11.88 8.96
C VAL A 43 -19.59 11.53 8.33
N SER A 44 -19.54 11.01 7.11
CA SER A 44 -20.71 10.61 6.34
C SER A 44 -20.67 9.11 6.06
N PRO A 45 -21.54 8.29 6.71
CA PRO A 45 -21.60 6.86 6.45
C PRO A 45 -22.20 6.57 5.07
N PHE A 46 -21.72 5.51 4.42
CA PHE A 46 -22.28 5.00 3.18
C PHE A 46 -22.13 3.48 3.08
N THR A 47 -23.01 2.84 2.32
CA THR A 47 -22.93 1.41 2.04
C THR A 47 -22.38 1.19 0.64
N GLU A 48 -21.27 0.45 0.54
CA GLU A 48 -20.68 0.07 -0.76
C GLU A 48 -21.17 -1.34 -1.13
N MET A 49 -21.95 -1.44 -2.22
CA MET A 49 -22.38 -2.71 -2.79
C MET A 49 -21.31 -3.27 -3.73
N HIS A 50 -20.78 -4.46 -3.42
CA HIS A 50 -19.90 -5.18 -4.33
C HIS A 50 -20.70 -6.03 -5.33
N LYS A 51 -20.09 -6.31 -6.50
CA LYS A 51 -20.69 -7.11 -7.58
C LYS A 51 -21.10 -8.53 -7.15
N ASN A 52 -20.54 -9.05 -6.07
CA ASN A 52 -20.86 -10.35 -5.48
C ASN A 52 -22.03 -10.29 -4.46
N GLY A 53 -22.72 -9.14 -4.34
CA GLY A 53 -23.85 -8.97 -3.44
C GLY A 53 -23.48 -8.65 -1.99
N LEU A 54 -22.19 -8.51 -1.67
CA LEU A 54 -21.74 -8.10 -0.34
C LEU A 54 -21.90 -6.58 -0.19
N ALA A 55 -22.64 -6.18 0.84
CA ALA A 55 -22.72 -4.80 1.29
C ALA A 55 -21.65 -4.57 2.38
N ILE A 56 -20.82 -3.55 2.21
CA ILE A 56 -19.80 -3.17 3.18
C ILE A 56 -20.11 -1.76 3.66
N GLU A 57 -20.27 -1.59 4.97
CA GLU A 57 -20.40 -0.27 5.58
C GLU A 57 -19.05 0.45 5.53
N ARG A 58 -19.10 1.72 5.12
CA ARG A 58 -17.94 2.59 5.00
C ARG A 58 -18.29 4.00 5.45
N ILE A 59 -17.24 4.81 5.62
CA ILE A 59 -17.36 6.21 5.98
C ILE A 59 -16.60 7.07 4.96
N ASN A 60 -17.18 8.21 4.60
CA ASN A 60 -16.45 9.36 4.08
C ASN A 60 -16.12 10.26 5.27
N VAL A 61 -14.95 10.88 5.23
CA VAL A 61 -14.48 11.76 6.29
C VAL A 61 -13.95 13.05 5.70
N ALA A 62 -14.22 14.16 6.38
CA ALA A 62 -13.52 15.41 6.17
C ALA A 62 -12.52 15.64 7.30
N LEU A 63 -11.33 16.10 6.94
CA LEU A 63 -10.20 16.32 7.83
C LEU A 63 -9.76 17.78 7.70
N ALA A 64 -9.56 18.44 8.83
CA ALA A 64 -8.89 19.74 8.90
C ALA A 64 -7.55 19.58 9.60
N TYR A 65 -6.50 20.17 9.02
CA TYR A 65 -5.14 20.09 9.53
C TYR A 65 -4.35 21.35 9.15
N VAL A 66 -3.16 21.49 9.71
CA VAL A 66 -2.27 22.62 9.44
C VAL A 66 -0.94 22.09 8.92
N VAL A 67 -0.45 22.70 7.84
CA VAL A 67 0.89 22.48 7.28
C VAL A 67 1.54 23.86 7.16
N ASP A 68 2.69 24.06 7.78
CA ASP A 68 3.43 25.33 7.75
C ASP A 68 2.55 26.57 8.03
N ASP A 69 1.76 26.51 9.11
CA ASP A 69 0.78 27.52 9.51
C ASP A 69 -0.36 27.81 8.51
N VAL A 70 -0.46 27.03 7.44
CA VAL A 70 -1.55 27.10 6.46
C VAL A 70 -2.65 26.08 6.82
N PRO A 71 -3.89 26.53 7.11
CA PRO A 71 -5.02 25.64 7.30
C PRO A 71 -5.36 24.92 5.99
N MET A 72 -5.46 23.61 6.06
CA MET A 72 -5.82 22.74 4.95
C MET A 72 -7.03 21.89 5.30
N THR A 73 -7.80 21.55 4.28
CA THR A 73 -8.96 20.67 4.40
C THR A 73 -8.89 19.59 3.35
N TRP A 74 -9.21 18.37 3.73
CA TRP A 74 -9.33 17.23 2.83
C TRP A 74 -10.66 16.52 3.07
N SER A 75 -11.27 15.97 2.02
CA SER A 75 -12.47 15.13 2.15
C SER A 75 -12.37 13.96 1.19
N GLY A 76 -12.76 12.77 1.67
CA GLY A 76 -12.72 11.57 0.86
C GLY A 76 -13.15 10.32 1.62
N LYS A 77 -12.91 9.16 1.00
CA LYS A 77 -13.22 7.87 1.63
C LYS A 77 -12.27 7.64 2.82
N GLY A 78 -12.81 7.31 3.99
CA GLY A 78 -12.03 7.10 5.21
C GLY A 78 -10.96 6.02 5.07
N ASN A 79 -11.20 5.00 4.23
CA ASN A 79 -10.22 3.93 4.00
C ASN A 79 -8.93 4.43 3.32
N LEU A 80 -8.95 5.54 2.57
CA LEU A 80 -7.75 6.15 1.97
C LEU A 80 -6.79 6.67 3.05
N VAL A 81 -7.37 7.12 4.16
CA VAL A 81 -6.65 7.57 5.36
C VAL A 81 -6.58 6.48 6.45
N GLY A 82 -7.00 5.26 6.13
CA GLY A 82 -6.97 4.11 7.02
C GLY A 82 -7.93 4.21 8.22
N LEU A 83 -9.04 4.94 8.06
CA LEU A 83 -10.16 5.04 8.99
C LEU A 83 -11.35 4.20 8.49
N HIS A 84 -11.82 3.30 9.35
CA HIS A 84 -13.03 2.50 9.11
C HIS A 84 -14.21 2.99 9.95
N GLU A 85 -13.92 3.59 11.10
CA GLU A 85 -14.83 4.28 11.99
C GLU A 85 -14.13 5.57 12.45
N ALA A 86 -14.90 6.65 12.63
CA ALA A 86 -14.39 7.93 13.11
C ALA A 86 -15.55 8.74 13.70
N SER A 87 -15.24 9.60 14.66
CA SER A 87 -16.15 10.60 15.22
C SER A 87 -15.66 12.00 14.94
N ILE A 88 -16.58 12.96 14.82
CA ILE A 88 -16.22 14.38 14.68
C ILE A 88 -15.43 14.81 15.92
N GLY A 89 -14.31 15.49 15.70
CA GLY A 89 -13.36 15.89 16.73
C GLY A 89 -12.22 14.90 16.98
N ASP A 90 -12.26 13.70 16.40
CA ASP A 90 -11.17 12.73 16.53
C ASP A 90 -9.87 13.28 15.94
N LYS A 91 -8.77 13.03 16.64
CA LYS A 91 -7.42 13.37 16.18
C LYS A 91 -6.77 12.18 15.52
N VAL A 92 -6.48 12.31 14.24
CA VAL A 92 -5.91 11.24 13.42
C VAL A 92 -4.54 11.67 12.92
N LYS A 93 -3.53 10.82 13.16
CA LYS A 93 -2.21 10.98 12.56
C LYS A 93 -2.27 10.49 11.13
N PHE A 94 -1.90 11.34 10.19
CA PHE A 94 -1.85 10.99 8.78
C PHE A 94 -0.61 11.62 8.14
N TYR A 95 -0.30 11.17 6.93
CA TYR A 95 0.86 11.62 6.15
C TYR A 95 0.37 12.32 4.89
N TYR A 96 1.07 13.38 4.50
CA TYR A 96 0.76 14.20 3.31
C TYR A 96 1.99 14.34 2.43
N ASP A 97 1.76 14.47 1.12
CA ASP A 97 2.83 14.77 0.15
C ASP A 97 3.31 16.22 0.35
N PRO A 98 4.61 16.47 0.61
CA PRO A 98 5.15 17.83 0.71
C PRO A 98 5.01 18.65 -0.58
N GLY A 99 4.95 18.00 -1.74
CA GLY A 99 4.80 18.66 -3.04
C GLY A 99 3.36 19.04 -3.37
N ASP A 100 2.39 18.31 -2.83
CA ASP A 100 0.96 18.62 -2.92
C ASP A 100 0.23 18.14 -1.65
N PRO A 101 0.11 19.03 -0.64
CA PRO A 101 -0.47 18.68 0.65
C PRO A 101 -1.90 18.15 0.57
N SER A 102 -2.63 18.40 -0.54
CA SER A 102 -4.00 17.92 -0.75
C SER A 102 -4.09 16.42 -1.06
N THR A 103 -2.97 15.80 -1.45
CA THR A 103 -2.92 14.37 -1.76
C THR A 103 -2.61 13.54 -0.52
N LEU A 104 -3.54 12.66 -0.15
CA LEU A 104 -3.41 11.76 1.00
C LEU A 104 -3.39 10.30 0.53
N ASP A 105 -2.36 9.57 0.95
CA ASP A 105 -2.27 8.12 0.82
C ASP A 105 -1.71 7.51 2.10
N THR A 106 -2.60 7.02 2.96
CA THR A 106 -2.21 6.29 4.18
C THR A 106 -2.37 4.77 4.02
N ALA A 107 -3.10 4.34 2.98
CA ALA A 107 -3.34 2.94 2.68
C ALA A 107 -2.06 2.25 2.18
N GLY A 108 -1.23 2.92 1.38
CA GLY A 108 0.10 2.44 1.02
C GLY A 108 0.96 2.14 2.25
N MET A 109 0.90 2.98 3.28
CA MET A 109 1.78 2.94 4.45
C MET A 109 1.52 1.80 5.44
N LYS A 110 0.32 1.20 5.46
CA LYS A 110 -0.01 0.09 6.38
C LYS A 110 0.18 -1.30 5.73
N GLY A 111 0.05 -1.40 4.40
CA GLY A 111 0.07 -2.69 3.68
C GLY A 111 1.45 -3.28 3.39
N TRP A 112 2.53 -2.48 3.42
CA TRP A 112 3.86 -2.91 2.96
C TRP A 112 4.45 -4.11 3.70
N ARG A 113 4.13 -4.27 5.00
CA ARG A 113 4.63 -5.40 5.79
C ARG A 113 4.13 -6.75 5.26
N GLY A 114 2.89 -6.81 4.77
CA GLY A 114 2.36 -8.00 4.10
C GLY A 114 3.08 -8.28 2.77
N MET A 115 3.52 -7.24 2.08
CA MET A 115 4.24 -7.35 0.81
C MET A 115 5.66 -7.93 0.99
N LEU A 116 6.28 -7.75 2.16
CA LEU A 116 7.58 -8.35 2.47
C LEU A 116 7.55 -9.89 2.42
N LEU A 117 6.44 -10.52 2.81
CA LEU A 117 6.28 -11.97 2.74
C LEU A 117 6.21 -12.45 1.28
N ILE A 118 5.51 -11.70 0.43
CA ILE A 118 5.45 -11.98 -1.02
C ILE A 118 6.84 -11.84 -1.62
N LEU A 119 7.58 -10.78 -1.29
CA LEU A 119 8.96 -10.57 -1.74
C LEU A 119 9.88 -11.72 -1.32
N ALA A 120 9.83 -12.14 -0.05
CA ALA A 120 10.65 -13.23 0.44
C ALA A 120 10.34 -14.55 -0.28
N GLY A 121 9.05 -14.91 -0.42
CA GLY A 121 8.63 -16.15 -1.07
C GLY A 121 8.92 -16.18 -2.57
N THR A 122 8.49 -15.16 -3.30
CA THR A 122 8.64 -15.08 -4.76
C THR A 122 10.08 -14.83 -5.18
N GLY A 123 10.81 -14.00 -4.44
CA GLY A 123 12.24 -13.75 -4.66
C GLY A 123 13.06 -15.01 -4.41
N GLY A 124 12.84 -15.68 -3.27
CA GLY A 124 13.52 -16.92 -2.93
C GLY A 124 13.30 -18.02 -3.97
N PHE A 125 12.05 -18.22 -4.39
CA PHE A 125 11.74 -19.20 -5.45
C PHE A 125 12.38 -18.83 -6.79
N THR A 126 12.31 -17.57 -7.22
CA THR A 126 12.89 -17.11 -8.49
C THR A 126 14.41 -17.31 -8.52
N VAL A 127 15.11 -16.90 -7.45
CA VAL A 127 16.56 -17.06 -7.32
C VAL A 127 16.93 -18.54 -7.32
N PHE A 128 16.22 -19.37 -6.55
CA PHE A 128 16.46 -20.81 -6.50
C PHE A 128 16.24 -21.47 -7.87
N TYR A 129 15.17 -21.12 -8.58
CA TYR A 129 14.86 -21.65 -9.90
C TYR A 129 15.98 -21.32 -10.91
N VAL A 130 16.40 -20.05 -10.97
CA VAL A 130 17.48 -19.61 -11.87
C VAL A 130 18.78 -20.32 -11.53
N TRP A 131 19.16 -20.33 -10.25
CA TRP A 131 20.37 -21.01 -9.81
C TRP A 131 20.35 -22.50 -10.15
N PHE A 132 19.31 -23.23 -9.75
CA PHE A 132 19.24 -24.68 -9.86
C PHE A 132 19.18 -25.15 -11.33
N PHE A 133 18.34 -24.53 -12.16
CA PHE A 133 18.11 -25.00 -13.52
C PHE A 133 19.04 -24.40 -14.58
N TRP A 134 19.67 -23.25 -14.32
CA TRP A 134 20.41 -22.50 -15.35
C TRP A 134 21.87 -22.21 -15.00
N LEU A 135 22.23 -22.10 -13.72
CA LEU A 135 23.59 -21.75 -13.28
C LEU A 135 24.35 -22.96 -12.70
N ARG A 136 23.72 -23.77 -11.85
CA ARG A 136 24.33 -24.93 -11.17
C ARG A 136 24.96 -25.92 -12.14
N GLY A 137 24.33 -26.17 -13.29
CA GLY A 137 24.82 -27.10 -14.31
C GLY A 137 25.90 -26.51 -15.24
N ARG A 138 26.15 -25.19 -15.20
CA ARG A 138 27.23 -24.55 -15.98
C ARG A 138 28.58 -24.60 -15.27
N SER A 139 28.60 -24.78 -13.94
CA SER A 139 29.83 -24.87 -13.15
C SER A 139 30.49 -26.26 -13.18
N ALA A 140 29.92 -27.22 -13.92
CA ALA A 140 30.41 -28.60 -14.04
C ALA A 140 30.88 -28.95 -15.47
N ARG A 141 31.18 -27.94 -16.30
CA ARG A 141 31.86 -28.08 -17.60
C ARG A 141 33.08 -27.18 -17.63
#